data_AF-A0A3C2AHF6-F1
#
_entry.id   AF-A0A3C2AHF6-F1
#
_cell.length_a   1.000
_cell.length_b   1.000
_cell.length_c   1.000
_cell.angle_alpha   90.00
_cell.angle_beta   90.00
_cell.angle_gamma   90.00
#
_symmetry.space_group_name_H-M   'P 1'
#
loop_
_entity.id
_entity.type
_entity.pdbx_description
1 polymer ?
#
loop_
_entity_poly.entity_id
_entity_poly.type
_entity_poly.pdbx_seq_one_letter_code
_entity_poly.pdbx_strand_id
1 'polypeptide(L)'
;MQSIGHVAASGFAMNDQIGEWAMVVKMSRVVFLVPLLIVLFFIGRRTGNKDKIKFPLFIFFFAGAVYIAQLDVFPHELSDKLASLGSFLMAVAMAAIGVGIRIKPLLQISTKGIALGTIVFAIQILMFVGFVLI
;
A
#
# COMPACT_ATOMS: atom_id res chain seq x y z
N MET A 1 -0.63 2.74 2.73
CA MET A 1 -0.23 2.65 1.30
C MET A 1 1.15 2.03 1.12
N GLN A 2 2.19 2.53 1.80
CA GLN A 2 3.58 2.04 1.64
C GLN A 2 3.78 0.54 1.92
N SER A 3 2.95 -0.07 2.77
CA SER A 3 3.03 -1.50 3.05
C SER A 3 2.55 -2.37 1.87
N ILE A 4 1.64 -1.88 1.02
CA ILE A 4 1.05 -2.68 -0.08
C ILE A 4 2.13 -3.15 -1.05
N GLY A 5 3.00 -2.24 -1.49
CA GLY A 5 4.07 -2.59 -2.44
C GLY A 5 5.04 -3.65 -1.90
N HIS A 6 5.31 -3.68 -0.59
CA HIS A 6 6.13 -4.72 0.03
C HIS A 6 5.47 -6.10 -0.03
N VAL A 7 4.13 -6.17 0.08
CA VAL A 7 3.42 -7.46 0.01
C VAL A 7 3.15 -7.89 -1.43
N ALA A 8 2.93 -6.95 -2.34
CA ALA A 8 2.94 -7.27 -3.77
C ALA A 8 4.31 -7.88 -4.14
N ALA A 9 5.40 -7.18 -3.83
CA ALA A 9 6.76 -7.66 -4.15
C ALA A 9 7.07 -9.03 -3.52
N SER A 10 6.77 -9.22 -2.23
CA SER A 10 7.07 -10.48 -1.55
C SER A 10 6.09 -11.62 -1.89
N GLY A 11 4.84 -11.31 -2.18
CA GLY A 11 3.80 -12.32 -2.46
C GLY A 11 3.95 -12.90 -3.87
N PHE A 12 4.10 -12.02 -4.87
CA PHE A 12 4.33 -12.44 -6.26
C PHE A 12 5.71 -13.06 -6.47
N ALA A 13 6.70 -12.78 -5.59
CA ALA A 13 8.01 -13.45 -5.64
C ALA A 13 7.96 -14.95 -5.28
N MET A 14 6.93 -15.42 -4.57
CA MET A 14 6.74 -16.85 -4.27
C MET A 14 5.88 -17.55 -5.32
N ASN A 15 4.67 -17.06 -5.57
CA ASN A 15 3.76 -17.60 -6.58
C ASN A 15 2.64 -16.58 -6.86
N ASP A 16 2.15 -16.52 -8.09
CA ASP A 16 1.08 -15.60 -8.50
C ASP A 16 -0.19 -15.78 -7.64
N GLN A 17 -0.57 -17.04 -7.40
CA GLN A 17 -1.72 -17.36 -6.56
C GLN A 17 -1.54 -16.86 -5.11
N ILE A 18 -0.33 -16.97 -4.55
CA ILE A 18 -0.02 -16.49 -3.19
C ILE A 18 -0.01 -14.95 -3.15
N GLY A 19 0.51 -14.32 -4.20
CA GLY A 19 0.49 -12.87 -4.39
C GLY A 19 -0.92 -12.30 -4.41
N GLU A 20 -1.83 -12.91 -5.17
CA GLU A 20 -3.23 -12.52 -5.23
C GLU A 20 -3.92 -12.62 -3.86
N TRP A 21 -3.81 -13.77 -3.18
CA TRP A 21 -4.38 -13.95 -1.84
C TRP A 21 -3.79 -12.96 -0.83
N ALA A 22 -2.48 -12.72 -0.86
CA ALA A 22 -1.81 -11.79 0.04
C ALA A 22 -2.26 -10.33 -0.21
N MET A 23 -2.48 -9.96 -1.48
CA MET A 23 -2.99 -8.65 -1.86
C MET A 23 -4.45 -8.46 -1.42
N VAL A 24 -5.30 -9.48 -1.58
CA VAL A 24 -6.69 -9.45 -1.09
C VAL A 24 -6.73 -9.22 0.42
N VAL A 25 -5.95 -9.98 1.20
CA VAL A 25 -5.89 -9.83 2.67
C VAL A 25 -5.39 -8.43 3.07
N LYS A 26 -4.40 -7.90 2.36
CA LYS A 26 -3.82 -6.59 2.68
C LYS A 26 -4.73 -5.44 2.31
N MET A 27 -5.42 -5.53 1.17
CA MET A 27 -6.43 -4.56 0.75
C MET A 27 -7.65 -4.61 1.66
N SER A 28 -8.08 -5.80 2.08
CA SER A 28 -9.17 -5.97 3.04
C SER A 28 -8.95 -5.14 4.32
N ARG A 29 -7.72 -5.13 4.88
CA ARG A 29 -7.39 -4.27 6.03
C ARG A 29 -7.47 -2.77 5.72
N VAL A 30 -7.13 -2.35 4.50
CA VAL A 30 -7.29 -0.96 4.05
C VAL A 30 -8.77 -0.62 3.89
N VAL A 31 -9.59 -1.55 3.41
CA VAL A 31 -11.05 -1.40 3.35
C VAL A 31 -11.62 -1.27 4.75
N PHE A 32 -11.14 -2.03 5.74
CA PHE A 32 -11.56 -1.89 7.15
C PHE A 32 -11.20 -0.54 7.79
N LEU A 33 -10.27 0.24 7.24
CA LEU A 33 -10.06 1.63 7.68
C LEU A 33 -11.22 2.54 7.29
N VAL A 34 -11.96 2.24 6.23
CA VAL A 34 -13.14 3.01 5.80
C VAL A 34 -14.21 3.08 6.89
N PRO A 35 -14.77 1.95 7.40
CA PRO A 35 -15.75 2.00 8.47
C PRO A 35 -15.17 2.57 9.76
N LEU A 36 -13.91 2.29 10.09
CA LEU A 36 -13.25 2.85 11.26
C LEU A 36 -13.16 4.39 11.21
N LEU A 37 -12.83 4.96 10.04
CA LEU A 37 -12.80 6.40 9.82
C LEU A 37 -14.19 7.03 9.91
N ILE A 38 -15.22 6.35 9.41
CA ILE A 38 -16.62 6.81 9.54
C ILE A 38 -17.03 6.86 11.03
N VAL A 39 -16.74 5.80 11.79
CA VAL A 39 -17.03 5.75 13.24
C VAL A 39 -16.27 6.86 13.98
N LEU A 40 -14.98 7.04 13.69
CA LEU A 40 -14.15 8.08 14.32
C LEU A 40 -14.64 9.49 13.97
N PHE A 41 -15.12 9.70 12.74
CA PHE A 41 -15.76 10.97 12.34
C PHE A 41 -17.01 11.26 13.17
N PHE A 42 -17.89 10.27 13.37
CA PHE A 42 -19.10 10.43 14.19
C PHE A 42 -18.79 10.68 15.67
N ILE A 43 -17.77 10.01 16.23
CA ILE A 43 -17.30 10.22 17.61
C ILE A 43 -16.67 11.61 17.75
N GLY A 44 -15.75 11.99 16.86
CA GLY A 44 -15.06 13.28 16.90
C GLY A 44 -16.01 14.47 16.75
N ARG A 45 -17.11 14.30 16.01
CA ARG A 45 -18.17 15.31 15.89
C ARG A 45 -18.98 15.51 17.18
N ARG A 46 -19.06 14.50 18.06
CA ARG A 46 -19.70 14.61 19.39
C ARG A 46 -18.81 15.31 20.43
N THR A 47 -17.49 15.22 20.29
CA THR A 47 -16.53 15.79 21.26
C THR A 47 -16.30 17.30 21.10
N GLY A 48 -17.18 18.02 20.39
CA GLY A 48 -17.18 19.50 20.36
C GLY A 48 -15.99 20.16 19.65
N ASN A 49 -15.03 19.37 19.14
CA ASN A 49 -13.90 19.90 18.41
C ASN A 49 -14.35 20.27 17.00
N LYS A 50 -14.65 21.56 16.79
CA LYS A 50 -15.11 22.15 15.52
C LYS A 50 -14.02 22.22 14.45
N ASP A 51 -12.85 21.63 14.69
CA ASP A 51 -11.90 21.39 13.62
C ASP A 51 -12.57 20.47 12.60
N LYS A 52 -12.73 21.02 11.39
CA LYS A 52 -13.34 20.36 10.25
C LYS A 52 -12.62 19.04 10.00
N ILE A 53 -13.10 17.95 10.59
CA ILE A 53 -12.66 16.61 10.27
C ILE A 53 -13.00 16.43 8.79
N LYS A 54 -12.01 16.62 7.92
CA LYS A 54 -12.18 16.53 6.48
C LYS A 54 -12.45 15.06 6.17
N PHE A 55 -13.64 14.77 5.67
CA PHE A 55 -13.97 13.44 5.18
C PHE A 55 -12.94 13.07 4.10
N PRO A 56 -12.20 11.96 4.24
CA PRO A 56 -11.18 11.62 3.26
C PRO A 56 -11.87 11.23 1.96
N LEU A 57 -11.80 12.11 0.96
CA LEU A 57 -12.43 11.95 -0.34
C LEU A 57 -12.06 10.60 -1.01
N PHE A 58 -10.85 10.09 -0.71
CA PHE A 58 -10.36 8.77 -1.11
C PHE A 58 -11.34 7.63 -0.81
N ILE A 59 -12.07 7.70 0.31
CA ILE A 59 -13.06 6.68 0.68
C ILE A 59 -14.15 6.54 -0.39
N PHE A 60 -14.62 7.66 -0.94
CA PHE A 60 -15.71 7.68 -1.90
C PHE A 60 -15.29 7.08 -3.24
N PHE A 61 -14.10 7.47 -3.73
CA PHE A 61 -13.50 6.90 -4.94
C PHE A 61 -13.21 5.41 -4.79
N PHE A 62 -12.68 4.99 -3.63
CA PHE A 62 -12.38 3.59 -3.36
C PHE A 62 -13.65 2.74 -3.30
N ALA A 63 -14.67 3.19 -2.58
CA ALA A 63 -15.96 2.50 -2.50
C ALA A 63 -16.63 2.38 -3.88
N GLY A 64 -16.60 3.46 -4.68
CA GLY A 64 -17.11 3.44 -6.06
C GLY A 64 -16.36 2.45 -6.95
N ALA A 65 -15.02 2.42 -6.88
CA ALA A 65 -14.21 1.49 -7.66
C ALA A 65 -14.49 0.01 -7.28
N VAL A 66 -14.60 -0.29 -5.98
CA VAL A 66 -14.96 -1.65 -5.51
C VAL A 66 -16.36 -2.05 -6.00
N TYR A 67 -17.33 -1.13 -5.92
CA TYR A 67 -18.69 -1.39 -6.39
C TYR A 67 -18.71 -1.69 -7.90
N ILE A 68 -17.97 -0.91 -8.69
CA ILE A 68 -17.82 -1.12 -10.14
C ILE A 68 -17.13 -2.46 -10.44
N ALA A 69 -16.11 -2.85 -9.67
CA ALA A 69 -15.42 -4.11 -9.84
C ALA A 69 -16.32 -5.33 -9.56
N GLN A 70 -17.29 -5.21 -8.64
CA GLN A 70 -18.21 -6.29 -8.26
C GLN A 70 -19.38 -6.50 -9.24
N LEU A 71 -19.62 -5.56 -10.15
CA LEU A 71 -20.70 -5.69 -11.13
C LEU A 71 -20.36 -6.66 -12.28
N ASP A 72 -19.16 -7.27 -12.27
CA ASP A 72 -18.65 -8.24 -13.27
C ASP A 72 -18.80 -7.75 -14.73
N VAL A 73 -18.90 -6.43 -14.94
CA VAL A 73 -19.19 -5.80 -16.24
C VAL A 73 -17.98 -5.85 -17.18
N PHE A 74 -16.81 -6.28 -16.68
CA PHE A 74 -15.57 -6.29 -17.44
C PHE A 74 -15.31 -7.68 -18.03
N PRO A 75 -15.23 -7.81 -19.38
CA PRO A 75 -14.68 -8.99 -20.03
C PRO A 75 -13.30 -9.32 -19.46
N HIS A 76 -12.98 -10.61 -19.32
CA HIS A 76 -11.69 -11.07 -18.78
C HIS A 76 -10.47 -10.36 -19.41
N GLU A 77 -10.53 -10.09 -20.72
CA GLU A 77 -9.48 -9.38 -21.46
C GLU A 77 -9.25 -7.92 -21.00
N LEU A 78 -10.30 -7.23 -20.56
CA LEU A 78 -10.17 -5.88 -20.01
C LEU A 78 -9.59 -5.90 -18.61
N SER A 79 -9.98 -6.89 -17.80
CA SER A 79 -9.48 -7.06 -16.43
C SER A 79 -7.97 -7.29 -16.41
N ASP A 80 -7.43 -8.13 -17.31
CA ASP A 80 -5.99 -8.38 -17.43
C ASP A 80 -5.21 -7.13 -17.87
N LYS A 81 -5.75 -6.38 -18.83
CA LYS A 81 -5.13 -5.12 -19.26
C LYS A 81 -5.12 -4.08 -18.14
N LEU A 82 -6.19 -4.00 -17.36
CA LEU A 82 -6.27 -3.13 -16.18
C LEU A 82 -5.30 -3.56 -15.09
N ALA A 83 -5.14 -4.86 -14.84
CA ALA A 83 -4.18 -5.39 -13.87
C ALA A 83 -2.73 -5.06 -14.27
N SER A 84 -2.38 -5.26 -15.54
CA SER A 84 -1.06 -4.91 -16.08
C SER A 84 -0.80 -3.40 -15.99
N LEU A 85 -1.78 -2.58 -16.39
CA LEU A 85 -1.70 -1.13 -16.29
C LEU A 85 -1.58 -0.65 -14.84
N GLY A 86 -2.31 -1.30 -13.92
CA GLY A 86 -2.25 -1.03 -12.48
C GLY A 86 -0.88 -1.32 -11.89
N SER A 87 -0.26 -2.45 -12.26
CA SER A 87 1.11 -2.78 -11.86
C SER A 87 2.12 -1.76 -12.38
N PHE A 88 1.98 -1.33 -13.64
CA PHE A 88 2.81 -0.28 -14.22
C PHE A 88 2.65 1.05 -13.48
N LEU A 89 1.41 1.48 -13.22
CA LEU A 89 1.12 2.71 -12.48
C LEU A 89 1.64 2.65 -11.04
N MET A 90 1.59 1.48 -10.39
CA MET A 90 2.15 1.29 -9.06
C MET A 90 3.67 1.47 -9.06
N ALA A 91 4.37 0.92 -10.06
CA ALA A 91 5.81 1.14 -10.21
C ALA A 91 6.14 2.63 -10.39
N VAL A 92 5.38 3.34 -11.24
CA VAL A 92 5.53 4.79 -11.44
C VAL A 92 5.24 5.56 -10.15
N ALA A 93 4.21 5.20 -9.40
CA ALA A 93 3.87 5.84 -8.13
C ALA A 93 4.98 5.65 -7.09
N MET A 94 5.55 4.43 -6.98
CA MET A 94 6.68 4.18 -6.08
C MET A 94 7.94 4.96 -6.48
N ALA A 95 8.22 5.06 -7.79
CA ALA A 95 9.31 5.89 -8.29
C ALA A 95 9.09 7.38 -7.95
N ALA A 96 7.88 7.90 -8.15
CA ALA A 96 7.53 9.28 -7.81
C ALA A 96 7.66 9.58 -6.31
N ILE A 97 7.25 8.64 -5.43
CA ILE A 97 7.48 8.75 -3.98
C ILE A 97 8.97 8.87 -3.69
N GLY A 98 9.83 8.08 -4.35
CA GLY A 98 11.27 8.15 -4.22
C GLY A 98 11.86 9.51 -4.58
N VAL A 99 11.38 10.13 -5.66
CA VAL A 99 11.82 11.48 -6.10
C VAL A 99 11.44 12.58 -5.09
N GLY A 100 10.35 12.40 -4.35
CA GLY A 100 9.93 13.34 -3.30
C GLY A 100 10.82 13.34 -2.05
N ILE A 101 11.73 12.37 -1.92
CA ILE A 101 12.56 12.19 -0.73
C ILE A 101 13.72 13.18 -0.72
N ARG A 102 13.76 14.09 0.27
CA ARG A 102 14.90 15.00 0.48
C ARG A 102 15.97 14.31 1.32
N ILE A 103 17.13 14.06 0.71
CA ILE A 103 18.25 13.33 1.31
C ILE A 103 18.91 14.11 2.46
N LYS A 104 19.01 15.44 2.34
CA LYS A 104 19.65 16.31 3.35
C LYS A 104 18.97 16.26 4.73
N PRO A 105 17.63 16.48 4.85
CA PRO A 105 16.93 16.33 6.13
C PRO A 105 16.99 14.90 6.68
N LEU A 106 16.92 13.88 5.81
CA LEU A 106 16.98 12.49 6.24
C LEU A 106 18.29 12.16 6.98
N LEU A 107 19.42 12.62 6.45
CA LEU A 107 20.73 12.44 7.07
C LEU A 107 20.86 13.21 8.40
N GLN A 108 20.19 14.35 8.53
CA GLN A 108 20.22 15.16 9.75
C GLN A 108 19.33 14.62 10.87
N ILE A 109 18.26 13.88 10.54
CA ILE A 109 17.31 13.35 11.54
C ILE A 109 17.95 12.23 12.38
N SER A 110 18.68 11.29 11.76
CA SER A 110 19.40 10.25 12.50
C SER A 110 20.39 9.47 11.63
N THR A 111 21.67 9.84 11.67
CA THR A 111 22.74 9.03 11.05
C THR A 111 22.80 7.63 11.64
N LYS A 112 22.51 7.48 12.94
CA LYS A 112 22.41 6.18 13.62
C LYS A 112 21.24 5.35 13.10
N GLY A 113 20.08 5.98 12.85
CA GLY A 113 18.91 5.30 12.27
C GLY A 113 19.15 4.81 10.86
N ILE A 114 19.85 5.59 10.03
CA ILE A 114 20.25 5.17 8.68
C ILE A 114 21.20 3.98 8.74
N ALA A 115 22.24 4.03 9.59
CA ALA A 115 23.18 2.92 9.73
C ALA A 115 22.49 1.61 10.15
N LEU A 116 21.58 1.69 11.13
CA LEU A 116 20.81 0.55 11.60
C LEU A 116 19.86 0.01 10.51
N GLY A 117 19.19 0.90 9.77
CA GLY A 117 18.36 0.54 8.63
C GLY A 117 19.14 -0.18 7.53
N THR A 118 20.34 0.30 7.19
CA THR A 118 21.22 -0.34 6.20
C THR A 118 21.67 -1.72 6.66
N ILE A 119 22.03 -1.89 7.94
CA ILE A 119 22.42 -3.19 8.49
C ILE A 119 21.26 -4.20 8.41
N VAL A 120 20.07 -3.80 8.84
CA VAL A 120 18.87 -4.66 8.78
C VAL A 120 18.56 -5.04 7.33
N PHE A 121 18.63 -4.08 6.41
CA PHE A 121 18.40 -4.33 4.99
C PHE A 121 19.43 -5.32 4.41
N ALA A 122 20.71 -5.17 4.74
CA ALA A 122 21.76 -6.09 4.31
C ALA A 122 21.55 -7.52 4.86
N ILE A 123 21.21 -7.65 6.14
CA ILE A 123 20.89 -8.95 6.76
C ILE A 123 19.69 -9.60 6.06
N GLN A 124 18.65 -8.82 5.76
CA GLN A 124 17.45 -9.32 5.10
C GLN A 124 17.73 -9.82 3.67
N ILE A 125 18.55 -9.12 2.90
CA ILE A 125 19.01 -9.59 1.58
C ILE A 125 19.78 -10.90 1.72
N LEU A 126 20.70 -10.98 2.69
CA LEU A 126 21.53 -12.17 2.90
C LEU A 126 20.68 -13.39 3.29
N MET A 127 19.69 -13.20 4.17
CA MET A 127 18.72 -14.24 4.52
C MET A 127 17.88 -14.69 3.32
N PHE A 128 17.38 -13.76 2.50
CA PHE A 128 16.57 -14.10 1.33
C PHE A 128 17.37 -14.87 0.27
N VAL A 129 18.58 -14.40 -0.05
CA VAL A 129 19.48 -15.08 -1.00
C VAL A 129 19.89 -16.46 -0.48
N GLY A 130 20.16 -16.58 0.83
CA GLY A 130 20.46 -17.86 1.47
C GLY A 130 19.31 -18.86 1.37
N PHE A 131 18.07 -18.42 1.51
CA PHE A 131 16.88 -19.26 1.34
C PHE A 131 16.65 -19.70 -0.11
N VAL A 132 16.93 -18.84 -1.10
CA VAL A 132 16.74 -19.16 -2.54
C VAL A 132 17.78 -20.15 -3.08
N LEU A 133 18.99 -20.17 -2.48
CA LEU A 133 20.08 -21.07 -2.88
C LEU A 133 19.98 -22.48 -2.27
N ILE A 134 19.08 -22.69 -1.31
CA ILE A 134 18.81 -23.96 -0.62
C ILE A 134 17.58 -24.61 -1.25
#